data_AF-A0A3A9EM02-F1
#
_entry.id   AF-A0A3A9EM02-F1
#
_cell.length_a   1.000
_cell.length_b   1.000
_cell.length_c   1.000
_cell.angle_alpha   90.00
_cell.angle_beta   90.00
_cell.angle_gamma   90.00
#
_symmetry.space_group_name_H-M   'P 1'
#
loop_
_entity.id
_entity.type
_entity.pdbx_description
1 polymer ?
#
loop_
_entity_poly.entity_id
_entity_poly.type
_entity_poly.pdbx_seq_one_letter_code
_entity_poly.pdbx_strand_id
1 'polypeptide(L)' 'MVVDVLGCLLFVVVHAANIHDTKGGISTAKRAYEQYPSIQKFCADAGYRDTFVSDLKQQLDLGVDISEKIKSHQ' A
#
# COMPACT_ATOMS: atom_id res chain seq x y z
N MET A 1 6.27 -1.31 -2.77
CA MET A 1 7.27 -1.40 -1.67
C MET A 1 6.63 -0.84 -0.42
N VAL A 2 6.99 -1.34 0.77
CA VAL A 2 6.51 -0.82 2.07
C VAL A 2 7.70 -0.29 2.85
N VAL A 3 7.54 0.92 3.38
CA VAL A 3 8.49 1.57 4.29
C VAL A 3 7.78 1.96 5.58
N ASP A 4 8.52 2.13 6.66
CA ASP A 4 8.00 2.74 7.87
C ASP A 4 7.89 4.27 7.75
N VAL A 5 7.42 4.93 8.82
CA VAL A 5 7.27 6.39 8.89
C VAL A 5 8.60 7.16 8.80
N LEU A 6 9.74 6.52 9.06
CA LEU A 6 11.07 7.09 8.92
C LEU A 6 11.67 6.81 7.52
N GLY A 7 10.97 6.04 6.68
CA GLY A 7 11.44 5.63 5.36
C GLY A 7 12.31 4.37 5.36
N CYS A 8 12.38 3.63 6.47
CA CYS A 8 13.12 2.37 6.52
C CYS A 8 12.37 1.30 5.72
N LEU A 9 13.09 0.60 4.84
CA LEU A 9 12.52 -0.46 4.02
C LEU A 9 12.05 -1.63 4.88
N LEU A 10 10.75 -1.94 4.83
CA LEU A 10 10.16 -3.11 5.49
C LEU A 10 10.03 -4.29 4.53
N PHE A 11 9.56 -4.04 3.31
CA PHE A 11 9.34 -5.11 2.33
C PHE A 11 9.30 -4.62 0.88
N VAL A 12 9.78 -5.44 -0.06
CA VAL A 12 9.73 -5.17 -1.51
C VAL A 12 9.32 -6.42 -2.28
N VAL A 13 8.44 -6.25 -3.27
CA VAL A 13 8.09 -7.25 -4.28
C VAL A 13 8.34 -6.63 -5.63
N VAL A 14 8.96 -7.39 -6.52
CA VAL A 14 9.06 -7.06 -7.95
C VAL A 14 8.06 -7.94 -8.68
N HIS A 15 7.13 -7.32 -9.40
CA HIS A 15 6.17 -8.01 -10.25
C HIS A 15 6.32 -7.56 -11.71
N ALA A 16 5.70 -8.31 -12.62
CA ALA A 16 5.66 -7.93 -14.03
C ALA A 16 4.99 -6.56 -14.21
N ALA A 17 5.49 -5.76 -15.17
CA ALA A 17 5.03 -4.39 -15.39
C ALA A 17 3.58 -4.28 -15.86
N ASN A 18 3.00 -5.36 -16.40
CA ASN A 18 1.60 -5.40 -16.83
C ASN A 18 0.61 -5.67 -15.67
N ILE A 19 1.11 -5.95 -14.46
CA ILE A 19 0.28 -6.09 -13.27
C ILE A 19 0.11 -4.70 -12.65
N HIS A 20 -1.13 -4.21 -12.65
CA HIS A 20 -1.47 -2.94 -12.00
C HIS A 20 -1.19 -2.98 -10.49
N ASP A 21 -0.76 -1.86 -9.93
CA ASP A 21 -0.49 -1.68 -8.51
C ASP A 21 -1.69 -2.00 -7.61
N THR A 22 -2.91 -1.76 -8.09
CA THR A 22 -4.15 -2.15 -7.38
C THR A 22 -4.26 -3.65 -7.14
N LYS A 23 -3.64 -4.48 -7.99
CA LYS A 23 -3.62 -5.94 -7.89
C LYS A 23 -2.31 -6.46 -7.30
N GLY A 24 -1.17 -5.85 -7.63
CA GLY A 24 0.15 -6.26 -7.13
C GLY A 24 0.41 -5.81 -5.70
N GLY A 25 -0.16 -4.66 -5.30
CA GLY A 25 0.08 -4.01 -4.02
C GLY A 25 -0.29 -4.86 -2.81
N ILE A 26 -1.43 -5.55 -2.87
CA ILE A 26 -1.94 -6.34 -1.73
C ILE A 26 -0.97 -7.43 -1.29
N SER A 27 -0.27 -8.07 -2.24
CA SER A 27 0.73 -9.09 -1.92
C SER A 27 1.91 -8.52 -1.14
N THR A 28 2.35 -7.30 -1.49
CA THR A 28 3.44 -6.61 -0.78
C THR A 28 2.99 -6.22 0.63
N ALA A 29 1.78 -5.67 0.77
CA ALA A 29 1.24 -5.22 2.06
C ALA A 29 1.00 -6.39 3.02
N LYS A 30 0.47 -7.52 2.53
CA LYS A 30 0.31 -8.74 3.34
C LYS A 30 1.61 -9.26 3.91
N ARG A 31 2.64 -9.40 3.06
CA ARG A 31 3.94 -9.90 3.51
C ARG A 31 4.60 -8.97 4.51
N ALA A 32 4.46 -7.66 4.32
CA ALA A 32 4.90 -6.69 5.32
C ALA A 32 4.14 -6.85 6.65
N TYR A 33 2.81 -7.04 6.61
CA TYR A 33 1.99 -7.24 7.81
C TYR A 33 2.29 -8.56 8.53
N GLU A 34 2.50 -9.65 7.79
CA GLU A 34 2.89 -10.96 8.34
C GLU A 34 4.22 -10.86 9.11
N GLN A 35 5.19 -10.10 8.59
CA GLN A 35 6.47 -9.88 9.24
C GLN A 35 6.41 -8.83 10.37
N TYR A 36 5.54 -7.83 10.23
CA TYR A 36 5.36 -6.74 11.18
C TYR A 36 3.88 -6.56 11.55
N PRO A 37 3.31 -7.44 12.41
CA PRO A 37 1.89 -7.38 12.78
C PRO A 37 1.49 -6.12 13.56
N SER A 38 2.48 -5.33 14.01
CA SER A 38 2.27 -4.04 14.66
C SER A 38 1.88 -2.92 13.70
N ILE A 39 1.90 -3.14 12.37
CA ILE A 39 1.43 -2.16 11.39
C ILE A 39 -0.07 -1.91 11.62
N GLN A 40 -0.43 -0.64 11.82
CA GLN A 40 -1.81 -0.23 12.13
C GLN A 40 -2.58 0.28 10.91
N LYS A 41 -1.87 0.80 9.89
CA LYS A 41 -2.45 1.41 8.70
C LYS A 41 -1.40 1.54 7.61
N PHE A 42 -1.85 1.65 6.35
CA PHE A 42 -0.98 1.98 5.22
C PHE A 42 -1.28 3.38 4.67
N CYS A 43 -0.27 3.98 4.04
CA CYS A 43 -0.42 5.16 3.19
C CYS A 43 0.01 4.80 1.77
N ALA A 44 -0.73 5.22 0.76
CA ALA A 44 -0.41 4.94 -0.64
C ALA A 44 -0.82 6.11 -1.55
N ASP A 45 -0.25 6.18 -2.75
CA ASP A 45 -0.66 7.17 -3.74
C ASP A 45 -1.99 6.77 -4.43
N ALA A 46 -2.54 7.69 -5.23
CA ALA A 46 -3.81 7.50 -5.92
C ALA A 46 -3.86 6.32 -6.91
N GLY A 47 -2.72 5.72 -7.29
CA GLY A 47 -2.64 4.49 -8.08
C GLY A 47 -3.09 3.24 -7.33
N TYR A 48 -3.14 3.29 -6.00
CA TYR A 48 -3.59 2.21 -5.11
C TYR A 48 -5.05 2.39 -4.64
N ARG A 49 -5.80 3.30 -5.25
CA ARG A 49 -7.22 3.49 -4.91
C ARG A 49 -8.07 2.25 -5.24
N ASP A 50 -9.30 2.22 -4.75
CA ASP A 50 -10.32 1.21 -5.01
C ASP A 50 -9.95 -0.20 -4.53
N THR A 51 -9.48 -1.08 -5.42
CA THR A 51 -9.32 -2.52 -5.15
C THR A 51 -8.34 -2.77 -4.01
N PHE A 52 -7.20 -2.09 -3.98
CA PHE A 52 -6.21 -2.29 -2.93
C PHE A 52 -6.72 -1.85 -1.55
N VAL A 53 -7.47 -0.75 -1.48
CA VAL A 53 -8.09 -0.28 -0.23
C VAL A 53 -9.13 -1.30 0.26
N SER A 54 -9.96 -1.80 -0.67
CA SER A 54 -10.99 -2.80 -0.37
C SER A 54 -10.37 -4.12 0.09
N ASP A 55 -9.32 -4.58 -0.59
CA ASP A 55 -8.60 -5.81 -0.27
C ASP A 55 -7.92 -5.74 1.10
N LEU A 56 -7.27 -4.61 1.43
CA LEU A 56 -6.66 -4.44 2.75
C LEU A 56 -7.70 -4.45 3.87
N LYS A 57 -8.84 -3.80 3.65
CA LYS A 57 -9.92 -3.79 4.64
C LYS A 57 -10.56 -5.17 4.81
N GLN A 58 -10.79 -5.90 3.72
CA GLN A 58 -11.41 -7.23 3.79
C GLN A 58 -10.47 -8.31 4.31
N GLN A 59 -9.18 -8.24 3.99
CA GLN A 59 -8.24 -9.33 4.22
C GLN A 59 -7.41 -9.14 5.49
N LEU A 60 -7.15 -7.90 5.91
CA LEU A 60 -6.33 -7.58 7.09
C LEU A 60 -7.04 -6.67 8.11
N ASP A 61 -8.27 -6.23 7.83
CA ASP A 61 -9.00 -5.22 8.62
C ASP A 61 -8.30 -3.85 8.74
N LEU A 62 -7.32 -3.58 7.88
CA LEU A 62 -6.52 -2.36 7.90
C LEU A 62 -7.09 -1.27 6.99
N GLY A 63 -6.96 -0.02 7.44
CA GLY A 63 -7.27 1.16 6.62
C GLY A 63 -6.11 1.57 5.71
N VAL A 64 -6.42 2.41 4.71
CA VAL A 64 -5.43 3.02 3.83
C VAL A 64 -5.72 4.51 3.68
N ASP A 65 -4.72 5.35 3.91
CA ASP A 65 -4.77 6.77 3.53
C ASP A 65 -4.23 6.95 2.11
N ILE A 66 -5.10 7.43 1.22
CA ILE A 66 -4.72 7.73 -0.17
C ILE A 66 -4.25 9.19 -0.25
N SER A 67 -3.00 9.39 -0.66
CA SER A 67 -2.43 10.70 -0.94
C SER A 67 -2.89 11.16 -2.33
N GLU A 68 -3.76 12.15 -2.36
CA GLU A 68 -4.19 12.80 -3.60
C GLU A 68 -3.07 13.70 -4.15
N LYS A 69 -3.08 13.92 -5.48
CA LYS A 69 -2.15 14.87 -6.10
C LYS A 69 -2.36 16.26 -5.49
N ILE A 70 -1.26 16.89 -5.08
CA ILE A 70 -1.25 18.31 -4.72
C ILE A 70 -1.73 19.09 -5.95
N LYS A 71 -2.84 19.82 -5.81
CA LYS A 71 -3.32 20.71 -6.87
C LYS A 71 -2.31 21.84 -7.01
N SER A 72 -1.80 22.06 -8.23
CA SER A 72 -0.98 23.23 -8.51
C SER A 72 -1.83 24.48 -8.28
N HIS A 73 -1.45 25.33 -7.34
CA HIS A 73 -1.98 26.68 -7.28
C HIS A 73 -1.46 27.41 -8.53
N GLN A 74 -2.39 27.79 -9.40
CA GLN A 74 -2.13 28.70 -10.51
C GLN A 74 -2.38 30.12 -10.03
#